data_AF-A0A812UCF8-F1
#
_entry.id   AF-A0A812UCF8-F1
#
_cell.length_a   1.000
_cell.length_b   1.000
_cell.length_c   1.000
_cell.angle_alpha   90.00
_cell.angle_beta   90.00
_cell.angle_gamma   90.00
#
_symmetry.space_group_name_H-M   'P 1'
#
loop_
_entity.id
_entity.type
_entity.pdbx_description
1 polymer ?
#
loop_
_entity_poly.entity_id
_entity_poly.type
_entity_poly.pdbx_seq_one_letter_code
_entity_poly.pdbx_strand_id
1 'polypeptide(L)'
;MVSCTLCKPPMVTPAHQLMATAAVLGIIYAVAHIVTFAVTTAGPGWDSTSLPLDLTGWIAGTCFAVLCWKSSNLSSASNKKHNRWISVWAVITFGVRILDTLMLFGVVKLSAVYRTPEGAVLWTNVVSDVIFGNLFVWCALAASIMILARPEDLGVEEPIVVEGSDMIVNSHA
;
A
#
# COMPACT_ATOMS: atom_id res chain seq x y z
N MET A 1 -18.48 -17.36 2.52
CA MET A 1 -17.83 -16.19 1.90
C MET A 1 -17.26 -15.37 3.06
N VAL A 2 -15.95 -15.42 3.29
CA VAL A 2 -15.33 -14.70 4.42
C VAL A 2 -15.47 -13.22 4.13
N SER A 3 -16.35 -12.53 4.86
CA SER A 3 -16.43 -11.07 4.85
C SER A 3 -15.17 -10.54 5.53
N CYS A 4 -14.07 -10.54 4.79
CA CYS A 4 -12.91 -9.77 5.13
C CYS A 4 -13.38 -8.31 5.16
N THR A 5 -12.96 -7.54 6.15
CA THR A 5 -13.36 -6.14 6.33
C THR A 5 -12.78 -5.20 5.24
N LEU A 6 -12.34 -5.78 4.12
CA LEU A 6 -11.79 -5.18 2.91
C LEU A 6 -12.91 -5.06 1.87
N CYS A 7 -13.09 -3.88 1.30
CA CYS A 7 -14.14 -3.55 0.33
C CYS A 7 -15.57 -3.43 0.89
N LYS A 8 -15.82 -2.38 1.68
CA LYS A 8 -17.17 -1.90 2.04
C LYS A 8 -17.64 -0.60 1.36
N PRO A 9 -17.16 -0.20 0.15
CA PRO A 9 -17.70 0.98 -0.52
C PRO A 9 -19.16 0.72 -0.95
N PRO A 10 -19.97 1.76 -1.23
CA PRO A 10 -21.36 1.61 -1.66
C PRO A 10 -21.51 0.75 -2.92
N MET A 11 -20.47 0.69 -3.76
CA MET A 11 -20.33 -0.29 -4.82
C MET A 11 -18.88 -0.79 -4.92
N VAL A 12 -18.68 -2.10 -4.89
CA VAL A 12 -17.36 -2.72 -5.03
C VAL A 12 -16.97 -2.75 -6.51
N THR A 13 -16.20 -1.74 -6.94
CA THR A 13 -15.64 -1.69 -8.29
C THR A 13 -14.32 -2.48 -8.37
N PRO A 14 -13.84 -2.87 -9.57
CA PRO A 14 -12.53 -3.51 -9.74
C PRO A 14 -11.39 -2.67 -9.14
N ALA A 15 -11.53 -1.35 -9.17
CA ALA A 15 -10.53 -0.44 -8.61
C ALA A 15 -10.48 -0.51 -7.06
N HIS A 16 -11.63 -0.64 -6.39
CA HIS A 16 -11.68 -0.85 -4.94
C HIS A 16 -11.10 -2.22 -4.54
N GLN A 17 -11.38 -3.26 -5.32
CA GLN A 17 -10.79 -4.59 -5.11
C GLN A 17 -9.27 -4.56 -5.25
N LEU A 18 -8.76 -3.90 -6.30
CA LEU A 18 -7.32 -3.76 -6.49
C LEU A 18 -6.67 -2.91 -5.40
N MET A 19 -7.37 -1.87 -4.90
CA MET A 19 -6.91 -1.07 -3.76
C MET A 19 -6.86 -1.91 -2.46
N ALA A 20 -7.83 -2.80 -2.24
CA ALA A 20 -7.81 -3.75 -1.15
C ALA A 20 -6.67 -4.77 -1.29
N THR A 21 -6.41 -5.29 -2.49
CA THR A 21 -5.24 -6.13 -2.77
C THR A 21 -3.94 -5.39 -2.44
N ALA A 22 -3.83 -4.12 -2.83
CA ALA A 22 -2.70 -3.28 -2.47
C ALA A 22 -2.55 -3.18 -0.94
N ALA A 23 -3.64 -2.94 -0.20
CA ALA A 23 -3.60 -2.89 1.26
C ALA A 23 -3.09 -4.20 1.88
N VAL A 24 -3.56 -5.35 1.40
CA VAL A 24 -3.11 -6.68 1.87
C VAL A 24 -1.63 -6.89 1.57
N LEU A 25 -1.18 -6.60 0.35
CA LEU A 25 0.23 -6.68 -0.03
C LEU A 25 1.10 -5.74 0.81
N GLY A 26 0.62 -4.53 1.11
CA GLY A 26 1.29 -3.58 1.98
C GLY A 26 1.43 -4.07 3.43
N ILE A 27 0.43 -4.79 3.95
CA ILE A 27 0.51 -5.43 5.27
C ILE A 27 1.53 -6.58 5.25
N ILE A 28 1.50 -7.42 4.21
CA ILE A 28 2.47 -8.51 4.05
C ILE A 28 3.89 -7.95 3.93
N TYR A 29 4.06 -6.89 3.13
CA TYR A 29 5.31 -6.12 3.05
C TYR A 29 5.76 -5.67 4.44
N ALA A 30 4.90 -5.01 5.21
CA ALA A 30 5.25 -4.49 6.53
C ALA A 30 5.75 -5.59 7.48
N VAL A 31 5.11 -6.77 7.46
CA VAL A 31 5.54 -7.93 8.26
C VAL A 31 6.85 -8.54 7.74
N ALA A 32 6.98 -8.72 6.43
CA ALA A 32 8.20 -9.25 5.82
C ALA A 32 9.41 -8.33 6.10
N HIS A 33 9.19 -7.02 6.07
CA HIS A 33 10.24 -6.04 6.31
C HIS A 33 10.75 -6.03 7.75
N ILE A 34 9.92 -6.42 8.73
CA ILE A 34 10.40 -6.64 10.12
C ILE A 34 11.45 -7.75 10.16
N VAL A 35 11.25 -8.81 9.37
CA VAL A 35 12.24 -9.90 9.25
C VAL A 35 13.51 -9.39 8.57
N THR A 36 13.37 -8.61 7.50
CA THR A 36 14.51 -7.94 6.83
C THR A 36 15.28 -7.08 7.83
N PHE A 37 14.59 -6.28 8.63
CA PHE A 37 15.21 -5.45 9.67
C PHE A 37 15.96 -6.30 10.72
N ALA A 38 15.35 -7.38 11.21
CA ALA A 38 15.99 -8.28 12.18
C ALA A 38 17.24 -8.96 11.63
N VAL A 39 17.17 -9.48 10.41
CA VAL A 39 18.32 -10.13 9.74
C VAL A 39 19.43 -9.13 9.46
N THR A 40 19.07 -7.90 9.07
CA THR A 40 20.04 -6.88 8.71
C THR A 40 20.73 -6.27 9.93
N THR A 41 20.02 -6.11 11.05
CA THR A 41 20.59 -5.63 12.32
C THR A 41 21.43 -6.68 13.04
N ALA A 42 21.12 -7.96 12.88
CA ALA A 42 21.93 -9.06 13.41
C ALA A 42 23.17 -9.37 12.55
N GLY A 43 23.17 -8.96 11.28
CA GLY A 43 24.29 -9.11 10.35
C GLY A 43 25.14 -7.84 10.20
N PRO A 44 26.22 -7.87 9.40
CA PRO A 44 27.05 -6.70 9.11
C PRO A 44 26.41 -5.73 8.10
N GLY A 45 25.07 -5.73 8.00
CA GLY A 45 24.36 -5.30 6.80
C GLY A 45 24.14 -3.79 6.66
N TRP A 46 24.00 -3.05 7.77
CA TRP A 46 23.71 -1.61 7.75
C TRP A 46 24.68 -0.77 8.58
N ASP A 47 24.95 0.42 8.07
CA ASP A 47 25.65 1.48 8.79
C ASP A 47 24.64 2.41 9.48
N SER A 48 25.15 3.38 10.24
CA SER A 48 24.31 4.34 10.99
C SER A 48 23.45 5.24 10.11
N THR A 49 23.71 5.28 8.79
CA THR A 49 22.99 6.12 7.82
C THR A 49 21.88 5.39 7.08
N SER A 50 22.05 4.09 6.77
CA SER A 50 21.04 3.31 6.06
C SER A 50 19.88 2.88 6.96
N LEU A 51 20.13 2.65 8.24
CA LEU A 51 19.12 2.21 9.21
C LEU A 51 17.96 3.21 9.41
N PRO A 52 18.20 4.52 9.65
CA PRO A 52 17.10 5.48 9.77
C PRO A 52 16.30 5.63 8.47
N LEU A 53 16.96 5.61 7.31
CA LEU A 53 16.29 5.71 6.01
C LEU A 53 15.36 4.52 5.77
N ASP A 54 15.84 3.31 6.04
CA ASP A 54 15.01 2.11 5.92
C ASP A 54 13.80 2.15 6.87
N LEU A 55 14.02 2.50 8.14
CA LEU A 55 12.93 2.59 9.12
C LEU A 55 11.88 3.63 8.70
N THR A 56 12.30 4.80 8.22
CA THR A 56 11.36 5.81 7.73
C THR A 56 10.60 5.34 6.49
N GLY A 57 11.26 4.62 5.58
CA GLY A 57 10.63 3.99 4.41
C GLY A 57 9.59 2.93 4.80
N TRP A 58 9.90 2.10 5.81
CA TRP A 58 8.99 1.10 6.34
C TRP A 58 7.75 1.72 7.01
N ILE A 59 7.93 2.76 7.83
CA ILE A 59 6.82 3.50 8.46
C ILE A 59 5.94 4.12 7.37
N ALA A 60 6.55 4.78 6.38
CA ALA A 60 5.82 5.38 5.27
C ALA A 60 5.02 4.33 4.48
N GLY A 61 5.62 3.17 4.17
CA GLY A 61 4.95 2.06 3.50
C GLY A 61 3.77 1.49 4.30
N THR A 62 3.93 1.36 5.63
CA THR A 62 2.87 0.88 6.52
C THR A 62 1.71 1.87 6.59
N CYS A 63 1.99 3.16 6.77
CA CYS A 63 0.97 4.21 6.71
C CYS A 63 0.27 4.22 5.36
N PHE A 64 1.01 4.02 4.27
CA PHE A 64 0.45 3.97 2.93
C PHE A 64 -0.49 2.76 2.73
N ALA A 65 -0.17 1.60 3.30
CA ALA A 65 -1.05 0.44 3.29
C ALA A 65 -2.36 0.72 4.02
N VAL A 66 -2.33 1.43 5.15
CA VAL A 66 -3.52 1.87 5.89
C VAL A 66 -4.37 2.85 5.07
N LEU A 67 -3.73 3.76 4.31
CA LEU A 67 -4.45 4.65 3.40
C LEU A 67 -5.14 3.89 2.28
N CYS A 68 -4.47 2.89 1.69
CA CYS A 68 -5.06 1.99 0.70
C CYS A 68 -6.25 1.22 1.29
N TRP A 69 -6.12 0.71 2.52
CA TRP A 69 -7.22 0.04 3.22
C TRP A 69 -8.43 0.96 3.37
N LYS A 70 -8.23 2.17 3.89
CA LYS A 70 -9.32 3.15 4.06
C LYS A 70 -9.96 3.49 2.72
N SER A 71 -9.15 3.77 1.69
CA SER A 71 -9.63 4.05 0.34
C SER A 71 -10.42 2.90 -0.27
N SER A 72 -10.06 1.64 0.03
CA SER A 72 -10.80 0.48 -0.49
C SER A 72 -12.20 0.34 0.10
N ASN A 73 -12.50 1.02 1.21
CA ASN A 73 -13.75 0.92 1.96
C ASN A 73 -14.63 2.18 1.87
N LEU A 74 -14.20 3.20 1.15
CA LEU A 74 -14.92 4.47 1.00
C LEU A 74 -15.29 4.67 -0.46
N SER A 75 -16.39 5.39 -0.72
CA SER A 75 -16.74 5.81 -2.08
C SER A 75 -15.65 6.72 -2.68
N SER A 76 -15.47 6.64 -3.99
CA SER A 76 -14.55 7.49 -4.75
C SER A 76 -14.88 8.97 -4.59
N ALA A 77 -16.17 9.31 -4.42
CA ALA A 77 -16.63 10.68 -4.18
C ALA A 77 -16.18 11.19 -2.81
N SER A 78 -16.52 10.46 -1.75
CA SER A 78 -16.22 10.86 -0.36
C SER A 78 -14.71 10.95 -0.11
N ASN A 79 -13.92 10.11 -0.80
CA ASN A 79 -12.47 10.03 -0.59
C ASN A 79 -11.61 10.67 -1.69
N LYS A 80 -12.20 11.46 -2.61
CA LYS A 80 -11.52 12.01 -3.80
C LYS A 80 -10.17 12.69 -3.51
N LYS A 81 -10.10 13.52 -2.47
CA LYS A 81 -8.87 14.23 -2.08
C LYS A 81 -7.77 13.24 -1.64
N HIS A 82 -8.12 12.24 -0.83
CA HIS A 82 -7.17 11.22 -0.40
C HIS A 82 -6.76 10.32 -1.56
N ASN A 83 -7.69 9.95 -2.46
CA ASN A 83 -7.37 9.13 -3.64
C ASN A 83 -6.35 9.83 -4.54
N ARG A 84 -6.45 11.16 -4.70
CA ARG A 84 -5.44 11.97 -5.39
C ARG A 84 -4.09 11.91 -4.69
N TRP A 85 -4.06 12.04 -3.37
CA TRP A 85 -2.82 11.93 -2.59
C TRP A 85 -2.22 10.52 -2.64
N ILE A 86 -3.05 9.48 -2.57
CA ILE A 86 -2.62 8.09 -2.74
C ILE A 86 -1.94 7.92 -4.09
N SER A 87 -2.49 8.49 -5.17
CA SER A 87 -1.86 8.45 -6.48
C SER A 87 -0.50 9.15 -6.52
N VAL A 88 -0.38 10.37 -5.95
CA VAL A 88 0.90 11.09 -5.85
C VAL A 88 1.93 10.28 -5.06
N TRP A 89 1.54 9.76 -3.90
CA TRP A 89 2.42 8.93 -3.07
C TRP A 89 2.80 7.62 -3.75
N ALA A 90 1.88 7.00 -4.49
CA ALA A 90 2.15 5.79 -5.26
C ALA A 90 3.22 6.04 -6.33
N VAL A 91 3.14 7.16 -7.06
CA VAL A 91 4.14 7.53 -8.07
C VAL A 91 5.52 7.76 -7.45
N ILE A 92 5.59 8.52 -6.36
CA ILE A 92 6.85 8.78 -5.66
C ILE A 92 7.45 7.46 -5.14
N THR A 93 6.64 6.65 -4.44
CA THR A 93 7.07 5.37 -3.88
C THR A 93 7.51 4.41 -4.98
N PHE A 94 6.83 4.41 -6.12
CA PHE A 94 7.19 3.59 -7.28
C PHE A 94 8.58 3.93 -7.80
N GLY A 95 8.88 5.22 -7.99
CA GLY A 95 10.20 5.68 -8.41
C GLY A 95 11.29 5.31 -7.40
N VAL A 96 11.03 5.52 -6.11
CA VAL A 96 11.97 5.15 -5.03
C VAL A 96 12.22 3.64 -5.01
N ARG A 97 11.18 2.81 -5.18
CA ARG A 97 11.30 1.34 -5.15
C ARG A 97 12.04 0.77 -6.35
N ILE A 98 11.88 1.37 -7.53
CA ILE A 98 12.73 1.04 -8.68
C ILE A 98 14.19 1.35 -8.35
N LEU A 99 14.48 2.55 -7.85
CA LEU A 99 15.85 2.94 -7.48
C LEU A 99 16.43 1.99 -6.44
N ASP A 100 15.65 1.65 -5.41
CA ASP A 100 16.03 0.72 -4.35
C ASP A 100 16.34 -0.68 -4.91
N THR A 101 15.48 -1.22 -5.78
CA THR A 101 15.72 -2.48 -6.49
C THR A 101 17.02 -2.42 -7.31
N LEU A 102 17.27 -1.31 -8.02
CA LEU A 102 18.50 -1.14 -8.79
C LEU A 102 19.75 -1.05 -7.91
N MET A 103 19.65 -0.42 -6.73
CA MET A 103 20.74 -0.36 -5.76
C MET A 103 21.03 -1.72 -5.12
N LEU A 104 19.97 -2.48 -4.80
CA LEU A 104 20.05 -3.82 -4.25
C LEU A 104 20.83 -4.77 -5.16
N PHE A 105 20.59 -4.70 -6.47
CA PHE A 105 21.30 -5.52 -7.47
C PHE A 105 22.61 -4.89 -7.94
N GLY A 106 23.04 -3.76 -7.36
CA GLY A 106 24.31 -3.10 -7.67
C GLY A 106 24.36 -2.42 -9.05
N VAL A 107 23.21 -2.26 -9.72
CA VAL A 107 23.09 -1.54 -11.00
C VAL A 107 23.31 -0.05 -10.79
N VAL A 108 22.76 0.51 -9.71
CA VAL A 108 23.02 1.88 -9.25
C VAL A 108 23.80 1.83 -7.94
N LYS A 109 24.84 2.65 -7.80
CA LYS A 109 25.66 2.69 -6.60
C LYS A 109 25.63 4.07 -5.98
N LEU A 110 25.00 4.17 -4.81
CA LEU A 110 25.05 5.34 -3.93
C LEU A 110 25.87 4.98 -2.70
N SER A 111 27.19 4.85 -2.86
CA SER A 111 28.10 4.38 -1.82
C SER A 111 28.14 5.24 -0.56
N ALA A 112 27.64 6.47 -0.62
CA ALA A 112 27.48 7.35 0.54
C ALA A 112 26.24 7.02 1.40
N VAL A 113 25.32 6.21 0.89
CA VAL A 113 23.99 5.95 1.49
C VAL A 113 23.71 4.45 1.64
N TYR A 114 24.27 3.63 0.76
CA TYR A 114 23.91 2.22 0.67
C TYR A 114 25.10 1.35 0.25
N ARG A 115 25.35 0.30 1.04
CA ARG A 115 26.25 -0.80 0.67
C ARG A 115 25.40 -1.96 0.16
N THR A 116 25.77 -2.50 -1.00
CA THR A 116 25.07 -3.65 -1.58
C THR A 116 25.08 -4.84 -0.62
N PRO A 117 23.91 -5.35 -0.21
CA PRO A 117 23.82 -6.45 0.73
C PRO A 117 24.18 -7.78 0.05
N GLU A 118 24.63 -8.75 0.86
CA GLU A 118 24.98 -10.09 0.40
C GLU A 118 24.32 -11.16 1.29
N GLY A 119 24.27 -12.40 0.80
CA GLY A 119 23.80 -13.55 1.57
C GLY A 119 22.35 -13.41 2.04
N ALA A 120 22.12 -13.67 3.34
CA ALA A 120 20.78 -13.63 3.93
C ALA A 120 20.14 -12.24 3.85
N VAL A 121 20.94 -11.18 4.04
CA VAL A 121 20.46 -9.78 3.98
C VAL A 121 19.93 -9.48 2.58
N LEU A 122 20.62 -9.92 1.52
CA LEU A 122 20.15 -9.73 0.15
C LEU A 122 18.79 -10.40 -0.07
N TRP A 123 18.66 -11.67 0.31
CA TRP A 123 17.44 -12.44 0.04
C TRP A 123 16.24 -11.96 0.83
N THR A 124 16.42 -11.50 2.07
CA THR A 124 15.31 -10.91 2.83
C THR A 124 14.80 -9.64 2.17
N ASN A 125 15.70 -8.76 1.72
CA ASN A 125 15.33 -7.55 0.97
C ASN A 125 14.68 -7.88 -0.39
N VAL A 126 15.12 -8.93 -1.10
CA VAL A 126 14.43 -9.37 -2.34
C VAL A 126 12.98 -9.73 -2.04
N VAL A 127 12.72 -10.49 -0.97
CA VAL A 127 11.36 -10.90 -0.63
C VAL A 127 10.52 -9.71 -0.17
N SER A 128 11.02 -8.90 0.77
CA SER A 128 10.27 -7.73 1.27
C SER A 128 10.09 -6.68 0.19
N ASP A 129 11.17 -6.17 -0.38
CA ASP A 129 11.15 -4.93 -1.15
C ASP A 129 10.90 -5.18 -2.64
N VAL A 130 11.52 -6.21 -3.22
CA VAL A 130 11.40 -6.48 -4.66
C VAL A 130 10.10 -7.19 -4.99
N ILE A 131 9.69 -8.18 -4.20
CA ILE A 131 8.45 -8.92 -4.45
C ILE A 131 7.27 -8.16 -3.87
N PHE A 132 7.15 -8.09 -2.54
CA PHE A 132 5.95 -7.52 -1.92
C PHE A 132 5.86 -6.00 -2.08
N GLY A 133 6.98 -5.29 -1.89
CA GLY A 133 7.05 -3.83 -2.01
C GLY A 133 6.65 -3.34 -3.40
N ASN A 134 7.22 -3.90 -4.47
CA ASN A 134 6.85 -3.51 -5.83
C ASN A 134 5.40 -3.90 -6.17
N LEU A 135 4.96 -5.12 -5.84
CA LEU A 135 3.58 -5.54 -6.12
C LEU A 135 2.56 -4.64 -5.41
N PHE A 136 2.81 -4.33 -4.14
CA PHE A 136 2.00 -3.39 -3.37
C PHE A 136 1.87 -2.05 -4.08
N VAL A 137 2.99 -1.44 -4.45
CA VAL A 137 3.02 -0.10 -5.04
C VAL A 137 2.40 -0.08 -6.44
N TRP A 138 2.62 -1.12 -7.24
CA TRP A 138 1.97 -1.28 -8.55
C TRP A 138 0.46 -1.36 -8.42
N CYS A 139 -0.05 -2.21 -7.52
CA CYS A 139 -1.48 -2.32 -7.27
C CYS A 139 -2.07 -1.00 -6.76
N ALA A 140 -1.40 -0.33 -5.83
CA ALA A 140 -1.85 0.96 -5.29
C ALA A 140 -1.91 2.04 -6.38
N LEU A 141 -0.87 2.11 -7.23
CA LEU A 141 -0.80 3.06 -8.35
C LEU A 141 -1.92 2.80 -9.35
N ALA A 142 -2.04 1.56 -9.84
CA ALA A 142 -3.06 1.18 -10.80
C ALA A 142 -4.48 1.44 -10.26
N ALA A 143 -4.76 1.01 -9.03
CA ALA A 143 -6.05 1.24 -8.39
C ALA A 143 -6.37 2.73 -8.24
N SER A 144 -5.40 3.54 -7.80
CA SER A 144 -5.59 4.98 -7.63
C SER A 144 -5.89 5.70 -8.96
N ILE A 145 -5.20 5.31 -10.04
CA ILE A 145 -5.44 5.83 -11.39
C ILE A 145 -6.84 5.44 -11.87
N MET A 146 -7.23 4.17 -11.68
CA MET A 146 -8.56 3.70 -12.06
C MET A 146 -9.67 4.46 -11.33
N ILE A 147 -9.56 4.60 -10.00
CA ILE A 147 -10.50 5.38 -9.18
C ILE A 147 -10.60 6.84 -9.66
N LEU A 148 -9.48 7.47 -10.00
CA LEU A 148 -9.46 8.88 -10.42
C LEU A 148 -9.96 9.09 -11.85
N ALA A 149 -9.68 8.15 -12.76
CA ALA A 149 -10.05 8.25 -14.17
C ALA A 149 -11.51 7.85 -14.43
N ARG A 150 -12.00 6.82 -13.72
CA ARG A 150 -13.37 6.31 -13.85
C ARG A 150 -13.91 5.91 -12.47
N PRO A 151 -14.42 6.87 -11.69
CA PRO A 151 -15.08 6.58 -10.44
C PRO A 151 -16.48 6.03 -10.74
N GLU A 152 -16.54 4.75 -11.10
CA GLU A 152 -17.76 4.03 -11.52
C GLU A 152 -18.83 3.99 -10.43
N ASP A 153 -18.46 4.24 -9.17
CA ASP A 153 -19.34 4.33 -8.01
C ASP A 153 -19.98 5.71 -7.79
N LEU A 154 -19.72 6.70 -8.65
CA LEU A 154 -20.44 7.98 -8.64
C LEU A 154 -21.85 7.80 -9.24
N GLY A 155 -22.86 7.69 -8.38
CA GLY A 155 -24.26 7.58 -8.80
C GLY A 155 -25.07 6.55 -8.00
N VAL A 156 -24.41 5.77 -7.14
CA VAL A 156 -25.07 4.94 -6.14
C VAL A 156 -25.22 5.79 -4.88
N GLU A 157 -26.44 6.15 -4.51
CA GLU A 157 -26.70 6.80 -3.22
C GLU A 157 -26.12 5.91 -2.11
N GLU A 158 -25.27 6.48 -1.25
CA GLU A 158 -24.83 5.77 -0.05
C GLU A 158 -26.08 5.39 0.75
N PRO A 159 -26.29 4.11 1.12
CA PRO A 159 -27.39 3.77 1.99
C PRO A 159 -27.22 4.58 3.27
N ILE A 160 -28.23 5.39 3.60
CA ILE A 160 -28.26 6.17 4.83
C ILE A 160 -28.17 5.16 5.98
N VAL A 161 -26.98 5.00 6.55
CA VAL A 161 -26.82 4.30 7.82
C VAL A 161 -27.35 5.25 8.87
N VAL A 162 -28.64 5.14 9.18
CA VAL A 162 -29.23 5.76 10.36
C VAL A 162 -28.60 5.06 11.56
N GLU A 163 -27.59 5.69 12.15
CA GLU A 163 -26.99 5.24 13.40
C GLU A 163 -28.07 5.35 14.50
N GLY A 164 -28.76 4.24 14.74
CA GLY A 164 -29.78 4.11 15.79
C GLY A 164 -31.24 4.13 15.32
N SER A 165 -31.67 3.14 14.55
CA SER A 165 -33.09 2.76 14.47
C SER A 165 -33.25 1.40 13.77
N ASP A 166 -33.42 0.35 14.57
CA ASP A 166 -34.14 -0.85 14.13
C ASP A 166 -35.57 -0.43 13.74
N MET A 167 -35.81 -0.06 12.48
CA MET A 167 -37.16 -0.09 11.90
C MET A 167 -37.06 -0.07 10.37
N ILE A 168 -37.27 -1.25 9.78
CA ILE A 168 -37.64 -1.40 8.38
C ILE A 168 -39.02 -0.76 8.21
N VAL A 169 -39.10 0.37 7.53
CA VAL A 169 -40.37 0.87 6.98
C VAL A 169 -40.33 0.62 5.47
N ASN A 170 -40.99 -0.45 5.04
CA ASN A 170 -41.43 -0.58 3.66
C ASN A 170 -42.56 0.44 3.43
N SER A 171 -42.37 1.36 2.49
CA SER A 171 -43.50 2.11 1.92
C SER A 171 -43.49 1.95 0.40
N HIS A 172 -44.22 0.95 -0.07
CA HIS A 172 -44.93 1.06 -1.33
C HIS A 172 -46.21 1.85 -1.06
N ALA A 173 -46.34 3.01 -1.69
CA ALA A 173 -47.61 3.63 -2.05
C ALA A 173 -47.36 4.54 -3.26
#